data_AF-A0A839VY44-F1
#
_entry.id   AF-A0A839VY44-F1
#
_cell.length_a   1.000
_cell.length_b   1.000
_cell.length_c   1.000
_cell.angle_alpha   90.00
_cell.angle_beta   90.00
_cell.angle_gamma   90.00
#
_symmetry.space_group_name_H-M   'P 1'
#
loop_
_entity.id
_entity.type
_entity.pdbx_description
1 polymer ?
#
loop_
_entity_poly.entity_id
_entity_poly.type
_entity_poly.pdbx_seq_one_letter_code
_entity_poly.pdbx_strand_id
1 'polypeptide(L)'
;MRPSTTLPALAAPVLAAAFVALLLSGSADAGERHRRVQAASPQPVAEVLRTGGGTVSGSVAAVGVNWMTVQDDSGRTDVRMRGALPEGIAQGAPITVTGRASKGGLMASEIILADGSLHRPSRDHDDD
;
A
#
# COMPACT_ATOMS: atom_id res chain seq x y z
N MET A 1 -12.27 -63.03 42.37
CA MET A 1 -13.50 -62.24 42.15
C MET A 1 -13.17 -61.09 41.20
N ARG A 2 -13.70 -61.16 39.97
CA ARG A 2 -13.97 -60.02 39.09
C ARG A 2 -15.48 -59.78 39.14
N PRO A 3 -15.94 -58.56 38.86
CA PRO A 3 -16.84 -58.45 37.71
C PRO A 3 -16.49 -57.26 36.78
N SER A 4 -16.80 -57.49 35.52
CA SER A 4 -16.83 -56.53 34.41
C SER A 4 -18.17 -55.79 34.38
N THR A 5 -18.22 -54.54 33.90
CA THR A 5 -19.43 -53.98 33.29
C THR A 5 -19.08 -52.92 32.23
N THR A 6 -19.30 -53.33 30.98
CA THR A 6 -19.69 -52.64 29.74
C THR A 6 -20.75 -51.52 29.93
N LEU A 7 -20.97 -50.47 29.10
CA LEU A 7 -21.01 -50.31 27.63
C LEU A 7 -21.27 -48.79 27.27
N PRO A 8 -21.63 -48.37 26.02
CA PRO A 8 -20.99 -47.29 25.24
C PRO A 8 -21.84 -46.01 25.10
N ALA A 9 -21.31 -44.95 24.46
CA ALA A 9 -22.15 -43.98 23.75
C ALA A 9 -21.39 -43.09 22.75
N LEU A 10 -21.83 -43.21 21.49
CA LEU A 10 -21.95 -42.20 20.43
C LEU A 10 -20.70 -41.54 19.81
N ALA A 11 -20.46 -41.99 18.58
CA ALA A 11 -19.95 -41.24 17.46
C ALA A 11 -20.78 -39.96 17.15
N ALA A 12 -20.09 -38.92 16.67
CA ALA A 12 -20.65 -37.88 15.81
C ALA A 12 -19.51 -37.09 15.11
N PRO A 13 -19.79 -36.45 13.96
CA PRO A 13 -18.97 -36.59 12.75
C PRO A 13 -18.32 -35.27 12.26
N VAL A 14 -17.35 -35.43 11.35
CA VAL A 14 -17.08 -34.65 10.12
C VAL A 14 -17.08 -33.11 10.22
N LEU A 15 -15.93 -32.52 9.93
CA LEU A 15 -15.88 -31.42 8.95
C LEU A 15 -14.58 -31.45 8.14
N ALA A 16 -14.66 -32.05 6.96
CA ALA A 16 -13.68 -31.89 5.90
C ALA A 16 -13.81 -30.48 5.31
N ALA A 17 -12.81 -29.62 5.54
CA ALA A 17 -12.64 -28.39 4.76
C ALA A 17 -11.63 -28.67 3.66
N ALA A 18 -12.14 -28.79 2.43
CA ALA A 18 -11.39 -29.07 1.22
C ALA A 18 -10.35 -27.99 0.94
N PHE A 19 -9.10 -28.40 0.82
CA PHE A 19 -7.99 -27.58 0.32
C PHE A 19 -8.14 -27.46 -1.21
N VAL A 20 -8.85 -26.44 -1.69
CA VAL A 20 -8.92 -26.14 -3.12
C VAL A 20 -7.64 -25.40 -3.50
N ALA A 21 -6.63 -26.15 -3.94
CA ALA A 21 -5.47 -25.61 -4.63
C ALA A 21 -5.89 -25.15 -6.03
N LEU A 22 -6.43 -23.94 -6.14
CA LEU A 22 -6.70 -23.29 -7.43
C LEU A 22 -5.45 -22.53 -7.89
N LEU A 23 -4.39 -23.27 -8.24
CA LEU A 23 -3.28 -22.73 -9.01
C LEU A 23 -3.65 -22.77 -10.51
N LEU A 24 -4.62 -21.94 -10.91
CA LEU A 24 -4.72 -21.54 -12.31
C LEU A 24 -3.64 -20.49 -12.56
N SER A 25 -2.44 -20.98 -12.87
CA SER A 25 -1.40 -20.20 -13.55
C SER A 25 -1.90 -19.82 -14.93
N GLY A 26 -2.62 -18.71 -15.01
CA GLY A 26 -2.92 -18.02 -16.27
C GLY A 26 -1.84 -16.97 -16.53
N SER A 27 -0.72 -17.38 -17.13
CA SER A 27 0.23 -16.44 -17.72
C SER A 27 -0.36 -15.96 -19.05
N ALA A 28 -1.20 -14.92 -18.98
CA ALA A 28 -1.55 -14.15 -20.16
C ALA A 28 -0.32 -13.32 -20.56
N ASP A 29 0.52 -13.91 -21.40
CA ASP A 29 1.59 -13.25 -22.12
C ASP A 29 0.95 -12.33 -23.18
N ALA A 30 0.70 -11.08 -22.79
CA ALA A 30 0.35 -10.01 -23.71
C ALA A 30 1.52 -9.03 -23.72
N GLY A 31 2.41 -9.23 -24.69
CA GLY A 31 3.46 -8.31 -25.04
C GLY A 31 2.89 -6.97 -25.47
N GLU A 32 2.77 -6.05 -24.52
CA GLU A 32 2.52 -4.64 -24.80
C GLU A 32 3.62 -3.87 -24.06
N ARG A 33 4.41 -3.08 -24.79
CA ARG A 33 5.47 -2.22 -24.25
C ARG A 33 4.88 -1.03 -23.49
N HIS A 34 4.00 -1.29 -22.53
CA HIS A 34 3.66 -0.35 -21.51
C HIS A 34 4.79 -0.38 -20.50
N ARG A 35 5.56 0.71 -20.44
CA ARG A 35 6.36 1.08 -19.28
C ARG A 35 5.37 1.37 -18.13
N ARG A 36 4.66 0.35 -17.65
CA ARG A 36 4.01 0.39 -16.35
C ARG A 36 5.18 0.57 -15.40
N VAL A 37 5.29 1.76 -14.82
CA VAL A 37 6.03 1.95 -13.59
C VAL A 37 5.37 0.96 -12.64
N GLN A 38 5.93 -0.24 -12.53
CA GLN A 38 5.49 -1.22 -11.57
C GLN A 38 5.61 -0.49 -10.25
N ALA A 39 4.48 -0.29 -9.56
CA ALA A 39 4.48 0.33 -8.25
C ALA A 39 5.47 -0.48 -7.42
N ALA A 40 6.65 0.10 -7.17
CA ALA A 40 7.64 -0.54 -6.34
C ALA A 40 6.96 -0.82 -5.01
N SER A 41 7.19 -2.00 -4.43
CA SER A 41 6.72 -2.31 -3.08
C SER A 41 7.06 -1.13 -2.17
N PRO A 42 6.14 -0.65 -1.32
CA PRO A 42 6.42 0.47 -0.45
C PRO A 42 7.72 0.28 0.31
N GLN A 43 8.57 1.30 0.26
CA GLN A 43 9.87 1.37 0.91
C GLN A 43 9.78 2.31 2.12
N PRO A 44 10.64 2.12 3.13
CA PRO A 44 10.69 3.04 4.26
C PRO A 44 11.13 4.44 3.82
N VAL A 45 10.65 5.48 4.51
CA VAL A 45 10.95 6.89 4.24
C VAL A 45 12.45 7.13 4.12
N ALA A 46 13.24 6.61 5.06
CA ALA A 46 14.70 6.78 5.06
C ALA A 46 15.35 6.21 3.79
N GLU A 47 14.84 5.09 3.27
CA GLU A 47 15.33 4.50 2.02
C GLU A 47 14.99 5.37 0.82
N VAL A 48 13.71 5.76 0.71
CA VAL A 48 13.23 6.54 -0.45
C VAL A 48 13.98 7.87 -0.57
N LEU A 49 14.28 8.52 0.56
CA LEU A 49 15.09 9.73 0.57
C LEU A 49 16.54 9.46 0.14
N ARG A 50 17.14 8.35 0.58
CA ARG A 50 18.50 7.95 0.21
C ARG A 50 18.64 7.58 -1.27
N THR A 51 17.67 6.86 -1.83
CA THR A 51 17.67 6.42 -3.24
C THR A 51 17.23 7.54 -4.19
N GLY A 52 16.70 8.64 -3.66
CA GLY A 52 16.26 9.80 -4.44
C GLY A 52 14.85 9.66 -5.03
N GLY A 53 14.06 8.69 -4.58
CA GLY A 53 12.66 8.53 -4.98
C GLY A 53 12.17 7.10 -4.86
N GLY A 54 10.84 6.93 -4.88
CA GLY A 54 10.18 5.66 -4.67
C GLY A 54 8.77 5.82 -4.13
N THR A 55 8.23 4.70 -3.65
CA THR A 55 6.91 4.60 -3.02
C THR A 55 7.11 4.50 -1.52
N VAL A 56 6.43 5.33 -0.74
CA VAL A 56 6.38 5.28 0.73
C VAL A 56 4.95 4.93 1.13
N SER A 57 4.80 4.09 2.17
CA SER A 57 3.52 3.92 2.86
C SER A 57 3.70 4.27 4.33
N GLY A 58 2.78 5.06 4.89
CA GLY A 58 2.89 5.56 6.25
C GLY A 58 1.62 6.24 6.71
N SER A 59 1.74 7.08 7.74
CA SER A 59 0.63 7.87 8.28
C SER A 59 0.89 9.37 8.12
N VAL A 60 -0.18 10.13 7.93
CA VAL A 60 -0.10 11.58 7.82
C VAL A 60 0.14 12.20 9.19
N ALA A 61 1.28 12.87 9.38
CA ALA A 61 1.63 13.52 10.63
C ALA A 61 1.14 14.98 10.72
N ALA A 62 1.07 15.67 9.58
CA ALA A 62 0.63 17.06 9.46
C ALA A 62 0.12 17.33 8.04
N VAL A 63 -0.78 18.31 7.88
CA VAL A 63 -1.39 18.68 6.60
C VAL A 63 -1.37 20.20 6.44
N GLY A 64 -0.98 20.67 5.26
CA GLY A 64 -1.12 22.03 4.80
C GLY A 64 -1.83 22.09 3.44
N VAL A 65 -1.79 23.25 2.77
CA VAL A 65 -2.56 23.49 1.54
C VAL A 65 -2.08 22.60 0.37
N ASN A 66 -0.77 22.50 0.17
CA ASN A 66 -0.15 21.78 -0.94
C ASN A 66 0.97 20.82 -0.48
N TRP A 67 1.02 20.54 0.81
CA TRP A 67 2.03 19.70 1.43
C TRP A 67 1.45 18.95 2.63
N MET A 68 2.05 17.81 2.95
CA MET A 68 1.79 17.06 4.17
C MET A 68 3.10 16.50 4.71
N THR A 69 3.16 16.11 5.97
CA THR A 69 4.26 15.28 6.49
C THR A 69 3.78 13.84 6.55
N VAL A 70 4.54 12.91 5.98
CA VAL A 70 4.32 11.47 6.10
C VAL A 70 5.34 10.89 7.07
N GLN A 71 4.88 10.01 7.96
CA GLN A 71 5.74 9.31 8.91
C GLN A 71 5.54 7.80 8.86
N ASP A 72 6.62 7.06 9.04
CA ASP A 72 6.66 5.63 9.26
C ASP A 72 7.63 5.32 10.41
N ASP A 73 7.93 4.04 10.65
CA ASP A 73 8.85 3.61 11.70
C ASP A 73 10.31 4.06 11.47
N SER A 74 10.65 4.44 10.24
CA SER A 74 12.00 4.87 9.86
C SER A 74 12.22 6.38 10.00
N GLY A 75 11.15 7.18 9.99
CA GLY A 75 11.26 8.62 10.19
C GLY A 75 10.08 9.43 9.63
N ARG A 76 10.35 10.70 9.33
CA ARG A 76 9.38 11.66 8.80
C ARG A 76 9.92 12.31 7.53
N THR A 77 9.02 12.63 6.60
CA THR A 77 9.35 13.38 5.39
C THR A 77 8.22 14.30 4.98
N ASP A 78 8.56 15.50 4.51
CA ASP A 78 7.59 16.41 3.92
C ASP A 78 7.34 16.02 2.47
N VAL A 79 6.08 15.78 2.16
CA VAL A 79 5.58 15.48 0.83
C VAL A 79 4.91 16.74 0.27
N ARG A 80 5.38 17.20 -0.88
CA ARG A 80 4.81 18.34 -1.63
C ARG A 80 4.14 17.86 -2.90
N MET A 81 3.06 18.53 -3.28
CA MET A 81 2.32 18.26 -4.53
C MET A 81 2.37 19.48 -5.45
N ARG A 82 2.34 19.26 -6.77
CA ARG A 82 2.07 20.33 -7.75
C ARG A 82 0.56 20.56 -7.73
N GLY A 83 0.11 21.60 -7.04
CA GLY A 83 -1.30 21.91 -6.81
C GLY A 83 -1.74 21.67 -5.37
N ALA A 84 -3.04 21.83 -5.12
CA ALA A 84 -3.62 21.54 -3.82
C ALA A 84 -3.55 20.04 -3.51
N LEU A 85 -3.43 19.70 -2.23
CA LEU A 85 -3.60 18.33 -1.80
C LEU A 85 -5.02 17.83 -2.10
N PRO A 86 -5.18 16.52 -2.41
CA PRO A 86 -6.51 15.96 -2.58
C PRO A 86 -7.29 16.01 -1.27
N GLU A 87 -8.61 16.12 -1.40
CA GLU A 87 -9.53 16.01 -0.27
C GLU A 87 -9.40 14.63 0.39
N GLY A 88 -9.80 14.52 1.66
CA GLY A 88 -9.75 13.27 2.41
C GLY A 88 -8.40 12.96 3.07
N ILE A 89 -7.37 13.78 2.85
CA ILE A 89 -6.14 13.72 3.64
C ILE A 89 -6.40 14.26 5.03
N ALA A 90 -6.27 13.40 6.04
CA ALA A 90 -6.42 13.75 7.44
C ALA A 90 -5.22 13.28 8.26
N GLN A 91 -4.88 14.02 9.31
CA GLN A 91 -3.84 13.61 10.25
C GLN A 91 -4.18 12.26 10.89
N GLY A 92 -3.19 11.38 10.97
CA GLY A 92 -3.31 10.01 11.47
C GLY A 92 -3.80 9.00 10.43
N ALA A 93 -4.32 9.44 9.28
CA ALA A 93 -4.79 8.54 8.24
C ALA A 93 -3.62 7.80 7.56
N PRO A 94 -3.80 6.53 7.19
CA PRO A 94 -2.82 5.82 6.37
C PRO A 94 -2.82 6.40 4.95
N ILE A 95 -1.64 6.45 4.35
CA ILE A 95 -1.43 7.00 3.02
C ILE A 95 -0.26 6.31 2.32
N THR A 96 -0.34 6.19 1.01
CA THR A 96 0.77 5.76 0.16
C THR A 96 1.11 6.84 -0.83
N VAL A 97 2.39 7.19 -0.94
CA VAL A 97 2.88 8.28 -1.78
C VAL A 97 4.00 7.76 -2.67
N THR A 98 3.88 7.97 -3.97
CA THR A 98 4.97 7.74 -4.92
C THR A 98 5.53 9.08 -5.36
N GLY A 99 6.84 9.26 -5.25
CA GLY A 99 7.46 10.55 -5.57
C GLY A 99 8.97 10.51 -5.74
N ARG A 100 9.54 11.68 -6.05
CA ARG A 100 11.00 11.85 -6.17
C ARG A 100 11.56 12.72 -5.07
N ALA A 101 12.78 12.37 -4.65
CA ALA A 101 13.74 13.17 -3.92
C ALA A 101 13.68 14.67 -4.30
N SER A 102 13.24 15.60 -3.45
CA SER A 102 13.34 17.03 -3.78
C SER A 102 13.48 17.92 -2.55
N LYS A 103 14.56 18.73 -2.51
CA LYS A 103 14.83 19.73 -1.45
C LYS A 103 14.69 19.19 -0.01
N GLY A 104 15.13 17.95 0.23
CA GLY A 104 15.06 17.33 1.56
C GLY A 104 13.71 16.69 1.93
N GLY A 105 12.74 16.69 1.02
CA GLY A 105 11.48 15.95 1.14
C GLY A 105 11.14 15.18 -0.13
N LEU A 106 9.88 14.84 -0.34
CA LEU A 106 9.38 14.17 -1.54
C LEU A 106 8.46 15.06 -2.36
N MET A 107 8.68 15.09 -3.66
CA MET A 107 7.71 15.62 -4.61
C MET A 107 6.79 14.49 -5.07
N ALA A 108 5.53 14.54 -4.65
CA ALA A 108 4.53 13.54 -5.00
C ALA A 108 4.25 13.58 -6.51
N SER A 109 4.30 12.40 -7.11
CA SER A 109 3.77 12.12 -8.45
C SER A 109 2.47 11.33 -8.39
N GLU A 110 2.19 10.69 -7.25
CA GLU A 110 0.98 9.93 -7.00
C GLU A 110 0.74 9.85 -5.50
N ILE A 111 -0.53 9.94 -5.10
CA ILE A 111 -1.00 9.74 -3.74
C ILE A 111 -2.16 8.75 -3.79
N ILE A 112 -2.12 7.74 -2.93
CA ILE A 112 -3.19 6.77 -2.73
C ILE A 112 -3.67 6.92 -1.28
N LEU A 113 -4.94 7.26 -1.13
CA LEU A 113 -5.59 7.47 0.17
C LEU A 113 -6.04 6.15 0.80
N ALA A 114 -6.47 6.20 2.06
CA ALA A 114 -6.93 5.05 2.83
C ALA A 114 -8.14 4.32 2.20
N ASP A 115 -8.99 5.06 1.50
CA ASP A 115 -10.15 4.53 0.77
C ASP A 115 -9.77 3.90 -0.60
N GLY A 116 -8.48 3.95 -0.97
CA GLY A 116 -7.97 3.48 -2.25
C GLY A 116 -8.02 4.51 -3.38
N SER A 117 -8.52 5.73 -3.13
CA SER A 117 -8.58 6.80 -4.11
C SER A 117 -7.17 7.22 -4.55
N LEU A 118 -6.95 7.29 -5.85
CA LEU A 118 -5.66 7.61 -6.47
C LEU A 118 -5.69 9.01 -7.07
N HIS A 119 -4.72 9.83 -6.66
CA HIS A 119 -4.55 11.21 -7.10
C HIS A 119 -3.18 11.40 -7.72
N ARG A 120 -3.16 11.91 -8.96
CA ARG A 120 -1.94 12.32 -9.65
C ARG A 120 -2.00 13.83 -9.86
N PRO A 121 -0.93 14.57 -9.56
CA PRO A 121 -0.89 15.98 -9.91
C PRO A 121 -1.01 16.11 -11.43
N SER A 122 -1.85 17.04 -11.87
CA SER A 122 -1.94 17.41 -13.28
C SER A 122 -0.54 17.75 -13.77
N ARG A 123 -0.10 17.07 -14.83
CA ARG A 123 1.00 17.58 -15.62
C ARG A 123 0.36 18.72 -16.39
N ASP A 124 0.50 19.94 -15.91
CA ASP A 124 0.27 21.09 -16.78
C ASP A 124 1.10 20.79 -18.03
N HIS A 125 0.39 20.67 -19.16
CA HIS A 125 1.01 20.53 -20.46
C HIS A 125 1.80 21.82 -20.61
N ASP A 126 3.12 21.74 -20.49
CA ASP A 126 4.01 22.72 -21.07
C ASP A 126 3.82 22.56 -22.60
N ASP A 127 2.70 23.11 -23.12
CA ASP A 127 2.50 23.37 -24.54
C ASP A 127 3.41 24.57 -24.88
N ASP A 128 4.63 24.27 -25.36
CA ASP A 128 5.50 25.18 -26.11
C ASP A 128 5.70 24.60 -27.53
#